data_AF-A0AB39MQT6-F1
#
_entry.id   AF-A0AB39MQT6-F1
#
_cell.length_a   1.000
_cell.length_b   1.000
_cell.length_c   1.000
_cell.angle_alpha   90.00
_cell.angle_beta   90.00
_cell.angle_gamma   90.00
#
_symmetry.space_group_name_H-M   'P 1'
#
loop_
_entity.id
_entity.type
_entity.pdbx_description
1 polymer ?
#
loop_
_entity_poly.entity_id
_entity_poly.type
_entity_poly.pdbx_seq_one_letter_code
_entity_poly.pdbx_strand_id
1 'polypeptide(L)'
;MTNTQALRAGVVGLGMIGGGVAVSLARSGRVPAVYDIRPDASDKLEGVPAPLASPADVAKGSDVVMVAVVNAAQARTVIAGDGGLLSGAHPGLTIVLQSTVALPVVHELAELCAKAEVGFLDCGVTPGDKAAEHGMVAIIGGEQSVVDHARPVLDDWAKKVVHCGPLGAGMATKIARNVVTYGTWRTVTEAAALAVAADVEPARLAEVIDTADPEGRTLLQLLRMRGADGTLPEPVARQIEPLMTKDLDAARDLAAALGVDTPLVDVTRAEAERTLGLDAGPTPSAVDEDPIQRGLAMMDTVYGPGFSASMPEQLDPYTNETVEHLFGEIWNRPDLSVRDRRLLVIGATAALGRDDLMQIQVQGALTNEELTANQLKEAVLHLAFYVGWGNATAAHRGISAALAAHSAAAQNTVKESR
;
A
#
# COMPACT_ATOMS: atom_id res chain seq x y z
N MET A 1 -6.29 44.86 17.60
CA MET A 1 -6.70 44.12 16.39
C MET A 1 -5.71 44.48 15.31
N THR A 2 -4.62 43.71 15.20
CA THR A 2 -3.57 43.93 14.20
C THR A 2 -4.13 43.58 12.84
N ASN A 3 -4.03 44.54 11.92
CA ASN A 3 -4.48 44.50 10.55
C ASN A 3 -3.66 43.47 9.77
N THR A 4 -4.09 42.20 9.72
CA THR A 4 -3.59 41.21 8.76
C THR A 4 -3.99 41.73 7.38
N GLN A 5 -3.03 42.26 6.61
CA GLN A 5 -3.24 42.39 5.17
C GLN A 5 -3.73 41.02 4.66
N ALA A 6 -4.92 41.00 4.06
CA ALA A 6 -5.59 39.76 3.68
C ALA A 6 -4.71 38.99 2.69
N LEU A 7 -4.20 37.82 3.09
CA LEU A 7 -3.35 36.96 2.25
C LEU A 7 -3.97 36.76 0.86
N ARG A 8 -3.21 36.92 -0.20
CA ARG A 8 -3.69 36.74 -1.57
C ARG A 8 -3.72 35.25 -1.91
N ALA A 9 -4.77 34.80 -2.58
CA ALA A 9 -4.91 33.40 -2.97
C ALA A 9 -4.65 33.22 -4.46
N GLY A 10 -4.07 32.07 -4.81
CA GLY A 10 -3.88 31.64 -6.19
C GLY A 10 -4.41 30.23 -6.43
N VAL A 11 -4.91 29.93 -7.63
CA VAL A 11 -5.34 28.58 -8.01
C VAL A 11 -4.76 28.20 -9.36
N VAL A 12 -4.06 27.07 -9.41
CA VAL A 12 -3.53 26.48 -10.63
C VAL A 12 -4.26 25.17 -10.94
N GLY A 13 -4.93 25.13 -12.11
CA GLY A 13 -5.81 24.06 -12.54
C GLY A 13 -7.26 24.32 -12.13
N LEU A 14 -8.14 24.59 -13.10
CA LEU A 14 -9.55 24.93 -12.90
C LEU A 14 -10.46 23.76 -13.31
N GLY A 15 -10.02 22.54 -13.02
CA GLY A 15 -10.84 21.33 -13.12
C GLY A 15 -11.89 21.26 -12.01
N MET A 16 -12.45 20.06 -11.79
CA MET A 16 -13.50 19.84 -10.77
C MET A 16 -13.12 20.35 -9.37
N ILE A 17 -11.89 20.06 -8.93
CA ILE A 17 -11.40 20.48 -7.60
C ILE A 17 -11.02 21.96 -7.60
N GLY A 18 -10.03 22.36 -8.40
CA GLY A 18 -9.51 23.72 -8.35
C GLY A 18 -10.53 24.78 -8.78
N GLY A 19 -11.43 24.46 -9.71
CA GLY A 19 -12.56 25.33 -10.04
C GLY A 19 -13.50 25.52 -8.84
N GLY A 20 -13.78 24.46 -8.09
CA GLY A 20 -14.56 24.53 -6.85
C GLY A 20 -13.87 25.33 -5.74
N VAL A 21 -12.55 25.21 -5.62
CA VAL A 21 -11.73 26.05 -4.72
C VAL A 21 -11.84 27.51 -5.14
N ALA A 22 -11.63 27.81 -6.42
CA ALA A 22 -11.64 29.18 -6.94
C ALA A 22 -12.99 29.87 -6.74
N VAL A 23 -14.10 29.17 -7.03
CA VAL A 23 -15.46 29.68 -6.78
C VAL A 23 -15.71 29.90 -5.29
N SER A 24 -15.26 28.99 -4.43
CA SER A 24 -15.45 29.12 -2.98
C SER A 24 -14.68 30.31 -2.41
N LEU A 25 -13.44 30.52 -2.86
CA LEU A 25 -12.63 31.68 -2.52
C LEU A 25 -13.25 33.00 -3.02
N ALA A 26 -13.75 33.04 -4.26
CA ALA A 26 -14.43 34.21 -4.79
C ALA A 26 -15.68 34.54 -3.96
N ARG A 27 -16.46 33.53 -3.58
CA ARG A 27 -17.65 33.66 -2.73
C ARG A 27 -17.34 34.16 -1.32
N SER A 28 -16.19 33.81 -0.74
CA SER A 28 -15.77 34.34 0.57
C SER A 28 -15.22 35.76 0.51
N GLY A 29 -15.06 36.33 -0.69
CA GLY A 29 -14.52 37.66 -0.93
C GLY A 29 -13.01 37.69 -1.21
N ARG A 30 -12.34 36.53 -1.24
CA ARG A 30 -10.91 36.42 -1.59
C ARG A 30 -10.76 35.97 -3.06
N VAL A 31 -11.03 36.87 -3.99
CA VAL A 31 -10.93 36.58 -5.44
C VAL A 31 -9.50 36.13 -5.79
N PRO A 32 -9.30 34.88 -6.28
CA PRO A 32 -7.95 34.35 -6.51
C PRO A 32 -7.35 34.77 -7.85
N ALA A 33 -6.02 34.85 -7.90
CA ALA A 33 -5.29 34.82 -9.18
C ALA A 33 -5.33 33.38 -9.72
N VAL A 34 -5.71 33.17 -10.97
CA VAL A 34 -5.92 31.80 -11.49
C VAL A 34 -5.12 31.51 -12.75
N TYR A 35 -4.81 30.23 -12.95
CA TYR A 35 -4.22 29.70 -14.19
C TYR A 35 -4.84 28.33 -14.52
N ASP A 36 -5.15 28.10 -15.79
CA ASP A 36 -5.41 26.79 -16.37
C ASP A 36 -4.75 26.78 -17.76
N ILE A 37 -4.35 25.61 -18.25
CA ILE A 37 -3.82 25.48 -19.61
C ILE A 37 -4.89 25.81 -20.66
N ARG A 38 -6.17 25.68 -20.30
CA ARG A 38 -7.32 26.06 -21.12
C ARG A 38 -7.74 27.48 -20.76
N PRO A 39 -7.71 28.43 -21.70
CA PRO A 39 -8.04 29.83 -21.42
C PRO A 39 -9.53 30.05 -21.07
N ASP A 40 -10.41 29.15 -21.50
CA ASP A 40 -11.86 29.18 -21.27
C ASP A 40 -12.29 28.48 -19.96
N ALA A 41 -11.34 27.96 -19.17
CA ALA A 41 -11.66 27.17 -17.99
C ALA A 41 -12.40 27.94 -16.88
N SER A 42 -12.30 29.27 -16.85
CA SER A 42 -13.01 30.13 -15.90
C SER A 42 -14.42 30.53 -16.36
N ASP A 43 -14.79 30.36 -17.64
CA ASP A 43 -15.98 30.97 -18.23
C ASP A 43 -17.29 30.61 -17.52
N LYS A 44 -17.33 29.43 -16.90
CA LYS A 44 -18.49 28.89 -16.18
C LYS A 44 -18.34 28.95 -14.66
N LEU A 45 -17.27 29.55 -14.16
CA LEU A 45 -16.95 29.63 -12.74
C LEU A 45 -17.31 31.00 -12.19
N GLU A 46 -18.43 31.09 -11.48
CA GLU A 46 -18.94 32.35 -10.95
C GLU A 46 -17.91 33.04 -10.03
N GLY A 47 -17.65 34.32 -10.28
CA GLY A 47 -16.73 35.15 -9.49
C GLY A 47 -15.24 34.86 -9.72
N VAL A 48 -14.90 33.91 -10.60
CA VAL A 48 -13.50 33.58 -10.92
C VAL A 48 -13.02 34.42 -12.11
N PRO A 49 -11.85 35.10 -12.00
CA PRO A 49 -11.33 35.92 -13.10
C PRO A 49 -10.78 35.08 -14.25
N ALA A 50 -10.49 35.74 -15.37
CA ALA A 50 -9.80 35.10 -16.49
C ALA A 50 -8.40 34.59 -16.07
N PRO A 51 -7.95 33.42 -16.59
CA PRO A 51 -6.63 32.89 -16.29
C PRO A 51 -5.50 33.85 -16.69
N LEU A 52 -4.48 33.93 -15.84
CA LEU A 52 -3.21 34.60 -16.14
C LEU A 52 -2.41 33.83 -17.20
N ALA A 53 -1.33 34.44 -17.69
CA ALA A 53 -0.51 33.85 -18.75
C ALA A 53 0.34 32.66 -18.30
N SER A 54 0.69 32.57 -17.01
CA SER A 54 1.56 31.51 -16.49
C SER A 54 1.33 31.22 -15.00
N PRO A 55 1.73 30.03 -14.50
CA PRO A 55 1.80 29.76 -13.06
C PRO A 55 2.70 30.76 -12.32
N ALA A 56 3.83 31.18 -12.90
CA ALA A 56 4.69 32.20 -12.30
C ALA A 56 3.95 33.53 -12.02
N ASP A 57 3.04 33.94 -12.89
CA ASP A 57 2.24 35.15 -12.68
C ASP A 57 1.21 34.98 -11.56
N VAL A 58 0.67 33.76 -11.38
CA VAL A 58 -0.16 33.42 -10.21
C VAL A 58 0.67 33.54 -8.93
N ALA A 59 1.90 33.01 -8.89
CA ALA A 59 2.78 33.09 -7.74
C ALA A 59 3.10 34.54 -7.35
N LYS A 60 3.47 35.41 -8.29
CA LYS A 60 3.74 36.85 -8.00
C LYS A 60 2.53 37.56 -7.36
N GLY A 61 1.33 37.13 -7.72
CA GLY A 61 0.07 37.70 -7.28
C GLY A 61 -0.49 37.09 -5.98
N SER A 62 0.12 36.05 -5.42
CA SER A 62 -0.49 35.21 -4.38
C SER A 62 0.45 34.90 -3.23
N ASP A 63 -0.05 34.85 -2.01
CA ASP A 63 0.71 34.40 -0.84
C ASP A 63 0.50 32.89 -0.59
N VAL A 64 -0.68 32.36 -0.93
CA VAL A 64 -0.98 30.92 -0.87
C VAL A 64 -1.57 30.44 -2.19
N VAL A 65 -0.97 29.44 -2.82
CA VAL A 65 -1.39 28.89 -4.11
C VAL A 65 -1.83 27.44 -3.99
N MET A 66 -3.07 27.15 -4.35
CA MET A 66 -3.57 25.78 -4.48
C MET A 66 -3.27 25.23 -5.87
N VAL A 67 -2.70 24.01 -5.92
CA VAL A 67 -2.36 23.32 -7.17
C VAL A 67 -3.24 22.08 -7.32
N ALA A 68 -4.16 22.10 -8.27
CA ALA A 68 -5.13 21.03 -8.55
C ALA A 68 -5.06 20.58 -10.01
N VAL A 69 -4.02 19.82 -10.34
CA VAL A 69 -3.74 19.23 -11.66
C VAL A 69 -3.92 17.71 -11.67
N VAL A 70 -3.85 17.07 -12.84
CA VAL A 70 -4.27 15.66 -13.03
C VAL A 70 -3.25 14.67 -12.49
N ASN A 71 -1.95 14.93 -12.65
CA ASN A 71 -0.91 13.95 -12.33
C ASN A 71 0.41 14.59 -11.90
N ALA A 72 1.34 13.74 -11.49
CA ALA A 72 2.67 14.14 -11.01
C ALA A 72 3.51 14.90 -12.06
N ALA A 73 3.38 14.56 -13.35
CA ALA A 73 4.11 15.27 -14.41
C ALA A 73 3.62 16.72 -14.53
N GLN A 74 2.30 16.93 -14.53
CA GLN A 74 1.72 18.26 -14.51
C GLN A 74 2.09 19.02 -13.24
N ALA A 75 2.08 18.38 -12.07
CA ALA A 75 2.48 19.00 -10.81
C ALA A 75 3.93 19.51 -10.87
N ARG A 76 4.86 18.72 -11.41
CA ARG A 76 6.25 19.15 -11.64
C ARG A 76 6.34 20.32 -12.59
N THR A 77 5.65 20.27 -13.73
CA THR A 77 5.66 21.37 -14.71
C THR A 77 5.13 22.67 -14.11
N VAL A 78 3.99 22.64 -13.42
CA VAL A 78 3.39 23.87 -12.89
C VAL A 78 4.13 24.43 -11.70
N ILE A 79 4.80 23.59 -10.89
CA ILE A 79 5.57 24.06 -9.73
C ILE A 79 6.97 24.50 -10.16
N ALA A 80 7.72 23.62 -10.81
CA ALA A 80 9.16 23.77 -11.02
C ALA A 80 9.60 23.88 -12.49
N GLY A 81 8.69 23.76 -13.45
CA GLY A 81 9.02 23.94 -14.88
C GLY A 81 9.31 25.40 -15.24
N ASP A 82 9.71 25.63 -16.50
CA ASP A 82 9.92 26.97 -17.03
C ASP A 82 8.60 27.78 -16.98
N GLY A 83 8.60 28.92 -16.28
CA GLY A 83 7.39 29.69 -16.02
C GLY A 83 6.46 29.08 -14.97
N GLY A 84 6.93 28.09 -14.23
CA GLY A 84 6.26 27.50 -13.07
C GLY A 84 6.20 28.43 -11.86
N LEU A 85 5.49 28.00 -10.82
CA LEU A 85 5.29 28.77 -9.59
C LEU A 85 6.60 29.23 -8.95
N LEU A 86 7.64 28.38 -8.94
CA LEU A 86 8.94 28.71 -8.37
C LEU A 86 9.67 29.84 -9.12
N SER A 87 9.37 30.04 -10.42
CA SER A 87 9.92 31.19 -11.17
C SER A 87 9.31 32.53 -10.76
N GLY A 88 8.16 32.51 -10.09
CA GLY A 88 7.49 33.68 -9.53
C GLY A 88 7.57 33.76 -8.00
N ALA A 89 8.44 32.96 -7.37
CA ALA A 89 8.55 32.86 -5.92
C ALA A 89 8.93 34.21 -5.28
N HIS A 90 8.39 34.44 -4.08
CA HIS A 90 8.72 35.56 -3.23
C HIS A 90 8.65 35.13 -1.76
N PRO A 91 9.26 35.89 -0.83
CA PRO A 91 9.18 35.58 0.58
C PRO A 91 7.73 35.43 1.06
N GLY A 92 7.46 34.36 1.80
CA GLY A 92 6.13 34.05 2.35
C GLY A 92 5.20 33.28 1.40
N LEU A 93 5.58 32.99 0.16
CA LEU A 93 4.78 32.14 -0.72
C LEU A 93 4.64 30.72 -0.14
N THR A 94 3.41 30.20 -0.13
CA THR A 94 3.11 28.81 0.21
C THR A 94 2.36 28.11 -0.92
N ILE A 95 2.83 26.92 -1.31
CA ILE A 95 2.18 26.06 -2.31
C ILE A 95 1.45 24.92 -1.58
N VAL A 96 0.18 24.73 -1.92
CA VAL A 96 -0.69 23.67 -1.38
C VAL A 96 -1.05 22.70 -2.50
N LEU A 97 -0.40 21.53 -2.52
CA LEU A 97 -0.62 20.52 -3.54
C LEU A 97 -1.89 19.71 -3.25
N GLN A 98 -2.93 19.90 -4.06
CA GLN A 98 -4.21 19.19 -3.95
C GLN A 98 -4.31 17.94 -4.83
N SER A 99 -3.44 17.84 -5.83
CA SER A 99 -3.35 16.67 -6.70
C SER A 99 -2.96 15.43 -5.91
N THR A 100 -3.71 14.35 -6.11
CA THR A 100 -3.34 13.05 -5.53
C THR A 100 -2.15 12.48 -6.29
N VAL A 101 -0.99 12.40 -5.62
CA VAL A 101 0.26 11.86 -6.16
C VAL A 101 0.92 10.93 -5.14
N ALA A 102 1.88 10.11 -5.60
CA ALA A 102 2.64 9.24 -4.70
C ALA A 102 3.56 10.04 -3.77
N LEU A 103 3.82 9.54 -2.56
CA LEU A 103 4.64 10.22 -1.54
C LEU A 103 6.05 10.63 -2.01
N PRO A 104 6.78 9.82 -2.83
CA PRO A 104 8.07 10.27 -3.36
C PRO A 104 7.98 11.57 -4.15
N VAL A 105 6.86 11.78 -4.88
CA VAL A 105 6.62 13.03 -5.63
C VAL A 105 6.36 14.19 -4.68
N VAL A 106 5.64 13.97 -3.58
CA VAL A 106 5.39 14.98 -2.55
C VAL A 106 6.72 15.47 -1.95
N HIS A 107 7.60 14.54 -1.57
CA HIS A 107 8.91 14.86 -1.00
C HIS A 107 9.81 15.58 -2.00
N GLU A 108 9.88 15.10 -3.25
CA GLU A 108 10.62 15.77 -4.33
C GLU A 108 10.17 17.24 -4.52
N LEU A 109 8.86 17.48 -4.61
CA LEU A 109 8.32 18.83 -4.81
C LEU A 109 8.57 19.72 -3.58
N ALA A 110 8.50 19.16 -2.37
CA ALA A 110 8.81 19.89 -1.15
C ALA A 110 10.29 20.30 -1.09
N GLU A 111 11.22 19.43 -1.51
CA GLU A 111 12.64 19.76 -1.59
C GLU A 111 12.92 20.90 -2.59
N LEU A 112 12.23 20.89 -3.73
CA LEU A 112 12.34 21.98 -4.72
C LEU A 112 11.80 23.30 -4.16
N CYS A 113 10.68 23.27 -3.44
CA CYS A 113 10.12 24.45 -2.78
C CYS A 113 11.04 24.98 -1.68
N ALA A 114 11.62 24.08 -0.86
CA ALA A 114 12.55 24.45 0.20
C ALA A 114 13.81 25.15 -0.34
N LYS A 115 14.37 24.68 -1.46
CA LYS A 115 15.51 25.33 -2.14
C LYS A 115 15.20 26.75 -2.63
N ALA A 116 13.93 27.05 -2.86
CA ALA A 116 13.44 28.37 -3.27
C ALA A 116 12.85 29.18 -2.09
N GLU A 117 13.00 28.71 -0.84
CA GLU A 117 12.44 29.32 0.36
C GLU A 117 10.90 29.49 0.31
N VAL A 118 10.22 28.56 -0.35
CA VAL A 118 8.76 28.50 -0.50
C VAL A 118 8.17 27.45 0.43
N GLY A 119 7.11 27.81 1.16
CA GLY A 119 6.36 26.87 2.01
C GLY A 119 5.63 25.83 1.17
N PHE A 120 5.53 24.60 1.65
CA PHE A 120 4.88 23.52 0.90
C PHE A 120 4.02 22.65 1.81
N LEU A 121 2.78 22.38 1.38
CA LEU A 121 1.82 21.51 2.06
C LEU A 121 1.26 20.50 1.07
N ASP A 122 1.18 19.23 1.46
CA ASP A 122 0.34 18.25 0.76
C ASP A 122 -1.09 18.31 1.31
N CYS A 123 -2.06 18.29 0.41
CA CYS A 123 -3.47 18.51 0.75
C CYS A 123 -4.37 17.50 0.04
N GLY A 124 -4.80 16.47 0.75
CA GLY A 124 -5.91 15.64 0.28
C GLY A 124 -7.24 16.38 0.34
N VAL A 125 -8.11 16.18 -0.66
CA VAL A 125 -9.46 16.76 -0.65
C VAL A 125 -10.57 15.71 -0.77
N THR A 126 -11.69 15.95 -0.09
CA THR A 126 -12.89 15.10 -0.17
C THR A 126 -14.15 15.81 0.37
N PRO A 127 -15.36 15.58 -0.17
CA PRO A 127 -15.63 15.00 -1.50
C PRO A 127 -15.12 15.93 -2.61
N GLY A 128 -15.00 15.43 -3.84
CA GLY A 128 -14.56 16.24 -4.99
C GLY A 128 -15.72 16.73 -5.86
N ASP A 129 -16.79 15.95 -5.91
CA ASP A 129 -18.03 16.32 -6.55
C ASP A 129 -18.69 17.48 -5.80
N LYS A 130 -19.24 18.43 -6.56
CA LYS A 130 -19.93 19.61 -6.00
C LYS A 130 -19.09 20.40 -5.00
N ALA A 131 -17.76 20.39 -5.18
CA ALA A 131 -16.80 21.15 -4.37
C ALA A 131 -17.21 22.62 -4.17
N ALA A 132 -17.77 23.25 -5.21
CA ALA A 132 -18.27 24.62 -5.17
C ALA A 132 -19.54 24.79 -4.31
N GLU A 133 -20.43 23.79 -4.23
CA GLU A 133 -21.74 23.88 -3.55
C GLU A 133 -21.62 23.56 -2.05
N HIS A 134 -20.93 22.46 -1.71
CA HIS A 134 -20.96 21.90 -0.36
C HIS A 134 -19.65 22.09 0.43
N GLY A 135 -18.61 22.63 -0.21
CA GLY A 135 -17.28 22.75 0.36
C GLY A 135 -16.58 21.39 0.54
N MET A 136 -15.26 21.44 0.67
CA MET A 136 -14.42 20.25 0.77
C MET A 136 -13.77 20.13 2.14
N VAL A 137 -13.48 18.91 2.58
CA VAL A 137 -12.54 18.65 3.67
C VAL A 137 -11.13 18.71 3.09
N ALA A 138 -10.30 19.59 3.64
CA ALA A 138 -8.88 19.70 3.36
C ALA A 138 -8.09 18.88 4.39
N ILE A 139 -7.33 17.89 3.91
CA ILE A 139 -6.56 16.93 4.70
C ILE A 139 -5.08 17.30 4.51
N ILE A 140 -4.51 18.00 5.49
CA ILE A 140 -3.22 18.68 5.35
C ILE A 140 -2.10 17.85 5.98
N GLY A 141 -1.00 17.69 5.24
CA GLY A 141 0.31 17.31 5.76
C GLY A 141 1.31 18.47 5.60
N GLY A 142 2.17 18.65 6.60
CA GLY A 142 3.21 19.67 6.58
C GLY A 142 3.54 20.22 7.97
N GLU A 143 4.51 21.13 8.01
CA GLU A 143 4.92 21.80 9.24
C GLU A 143 3.80 22.70 9.78
N GLN A 144 3.56 22.67 11.09
CA GLN A 144 2.51 23.45 11.75
C GLN A 144 2.58 24.95 11.42
N SER A 145 3.79 25.52 11.37
CA SER A 145 4.01 26.94 11.07
C SER A 145 3.51 27.32 9.66
N VAL A 146 3.75 26.46 8.67
CA VAL A 146 3.30 26.64 7.28
C VAL A 146 1.78 26.45 7.19
N VAL A 147 1.23 25.50 7.94
CA VAL A 147 -0.24 25.31 8.04
C VAL A 147 -0.90 26.55 8.65
N ASP A 148 -0.35 27.08 9.73
CA ASP A 148 -0.88 28.26 10.42
C ASP A 148 -0.82 29.50 9.52
N HIS A 149 0.25 29.66 8.74
CA HIS A 149 0.37 30.72 7.74
C HIS A 149 -0.71 30.59 6.64
N ALA A 150 -0.92 29.39 6.09
CA ALA A 150 -1.90 29.16 5.03
C ALA A 150 -3.35 29.11 5.52
N ARG A 151 -3.58 28.96 6.83
CA ARG A 151 -4.88 28.71 7.45
C ARG A 151 -5.98 29.69 7.04
N PRO A 152 -5.76 31.01 7.00
CA PRO A 152 -6.80 31.95 6.60
C PRO A 152 -7.31 31.72 5.17
N VAL A 153 -6.44 31.29 4.25
CA VAL A 153 -6.85 30.97 2.87
C VAL A 153 -7.52 29.59 2.80
N LEU A 154 -7.07 28.62 3.59
CA LEU A 154 -7.69 27.29 3.66
C LEU A 154 -9.13 27.36 4.19
N ASP A 155 -9.37 28.15 5.24
CA ASP A 155 -10.70 28.31 5.86
C ASP A 155 -11.73 28.98 4.92
N ASP A 156 -11.29 29.71 3.90
CA ASP A 156 -12.16 30.40 2.95
C ASP A 156 -12.80 29.48 1.90
N TRP A 157 -12.21 28.31 1.64
CA TRP A 157 -12.75 27.34 0.67
C TRP A 157 -13.06 25.98 1.26
N ALA A 158 -12.37 25.58 2.32
CA ALA A 158 -12.59 24.29 2.96
C ALA A 158 -13.75 24.38 3.95
N LYS A 159 -14.67 23.40 3.87
CA LYS A 159 -15.67 23.18 4.92
C LYS A 159 -15.02 22.79 6.24
N LYS A 160 -13.90 22.06 6.17
CA LYS A 160 -13.11 21.64 7.33
C LYS A 160 -11.66 21.48 6.92
N VAL A 161 -10.75 22.07 7.68
CA VAL A 161 -9.32 21.80 7.61
C VAL A 161 -8.95 20.80 8.71
N VAL A 162 -8.27 19.73 8.34
CA VAL A 162 -7.75 18.69 9.25
C VAL A 162 -6.26 18.55 9.00
N HIS A 163 -5.43 18.91 9.97
CA HIS A 163 -3.99 18.69 9.90
C HIS A 163 -3.67 17.30 10.45
N CYS A 164 -3.13 16.44 9.60
CA CYS A 164 -2.94 15.02 9.86
C CYS A 164 -1.51 14.65 10.26
N GLY A 165 -0.60 15.62 10.31
CA GLY A 165 0.78 15.42 10.74
C GLY A 165 1.81 16.05 9.79
N PRO A 166 3.04 15.53 9.75
CA PRO A 166 4.13 16.09 8.95
C PRO A 166 3.85 15.96 7.44
N LEU A 167 4.76 16.47 6.63
CA LEU A 167 4.70 16.36 5.18
C LEU A 167 4.45 14.89 4.75
N GLY A 168 3.53 14.70 3.81
CA GLY A 168 3.08 13.40 3.31
C GLY A 168 1.88 12.82 4.07
N ALA A 169 1.61 13.27 5.31
CA ALA A 169 0.51 12.73 6.12
C ALA A 169 -0.87 13.04 5.53
N GLY A 170 -1.04 14.19 4.86
CA GLY A 170 -2.29 14.57 4.22
C GLY A 170 -2.63 13.66 3.04
N MET A 171 -1.65 13.39 2.18
CA MET A 171 -1.76 12.46 1.06
C MET A 171 -1.93 11.02 1.52
N ALA A 172 -1.14 10.57 2.49
CA ALA A 172 -1.29 9.23 3.05
C ALA A 172 -2.72 9.01 3.61
N THR A 173 -3.23 9.99 4.35
CA THR A 173 -4.60 9.95 4.89
C THR A 173 -5.65 9.92 3.78
N LYS A 174 -5.47 10.71 2.71
CA LYS A 174 -6.36 10.70 1.55
C LYS A 174 -6.35 9.36 0.80
N ILE A 175 -5.16 8.78 0.61
CA ILE A 175 -5.00 7.46 -0.02
C ILE A 175 -5.70 6.39 0.84
N ALA A 176 -5.46 6.38 2.15
CA ALA A 176 -6.12 5.46 3.09
C ALA A 176 -7.65 5.61 3.06
N ARG A 177 -8.17 6.85 3.03
CA ARG A 177 -9.61 7.10 2.88
C ARG A 177 -10.16 6.56 1.55
N ASN A 178 -9.40 6.67 0.46
CA ASN A 178 -9.80 6.13 -0.83
C ASN A 178 -9.84 4.59 -0.81
N VAL A 179 -8.91 3.92 -0.12
CA VAL A 179 -8.96 2.46 0.10
C VAL A 179 -10.27 2.06 0.76
N VAL A 180 -10.67 2.74 1.84
CA VAL A 180 -11.97 2.51 2.51
C VAL A 180 -13.12 2.66 1.52
N THR A 181 -13.13 3.74 0.73
CA THR A 181 -14.24 4.04 -0.19
C THR A 181 -14.38 2.98 -1.29
N TYR A 182 -13.31 2.70 -2.01
CA TYR A 182 -13.35 1.80 -3.16
C TYR A 182 -13.44 0.33 -2.72
N GLY A 183 -12.86 -0.03 -1.58
CA GLY A 183 -13.04 -1.34 -0.96
C GLY A 183 -14.50 -1.62 -0.59
N THR A 184 -15.20 -0.63 -0.01
CA THR A 184 -16.64 -0.74 0.28
C THR A 184 -17.46 -0.89 -1.00
N TRP A 185 -17.16 -0.15 -2.06
CA TRP A 185 -17.89 -0.29 -3.33
C TRP A 185 -17.76 -1.68 -3.93
N ARG A 186 -16.55 -2.26 -3.88
CA ARG A 186 -16.33 -3.64 -4.29
C ARG A 186 -17.10 -4.62 -3.42
N THR A 187 -17.09 -4.43 -2.10
CA THR A 187 -17.83 -5.26 -1.14
C THR A 187 -19.33 -5.24 -1.41
N VAL A 188 -19.91 -4.06 -1.63
CA VAL A 188 -21.35 -3.90 -1.94
C VAL A 188 -21.69 -4.55 -3.27
N THR A 189 -20.80 -4.49 -4.26
CA THR A 189 -21.00 -5.12 -5.56
C THR A 189 -21.07 -6.65 -5.44
N GLU A 190 -20.19 -7.27 -4.65
CA GLU A 190 -20.22 -8.71 -4.40
C GLU A 190 -21.46 -9.12 -3.59
N ALA A 191 -21.80 -8.38 -2.53
CA ALA A 191 -23.00 -8.63 -1.73
C ALA A 191 -24.29 -8.52 -2.56
N ALA A 192 -24.37 -7.53 -3.45
CA ALA A 192 -25.50 -7.38 -4.36
C ALA A 192 -25.57 -8.51 -5.39
N ALA A 193 -24.44 -8.98 -5.92
CA ALA A 193 -24.40 -10.12 -6.83
C ALA A 193 -24.88 -11.41 -6.15
N LEU A 194 -24.46 -11.64 -4.91
CA LEU A 194 -24.91 -12.77 -4.10
C LEU A 194 -26.41 -12.70 -3.81
N ALA A 195 -26.92 -11.51 -3.45
CA ALA A 195 -28.35 -11.28 -3.25
C ALA A 195 -29.17 -11.52 -4.52
N VAL A 196 -28.72 -10.99 -5.67
CA VAL A 196 -29.39 -11.18 -6.96
C VAL A 196 -29.44 -12.64 -7.36
N ALA A 197 -28.35 -13.40 -7.18
CA ALA A 197 -28.33 -14.82 -7.47
C ALA A 197 -29.23 -15.63 -6.53
N ALA A 198 -29.54 -15.10 -5.35
CA ALA A 198 -30.51 -15.65 -4.41
C ALA A 198 -31.94 -15.11 -4.61
N ASP A 199 -32.23 -14.49 -5.76
CA ASP A 199 -33.52 -13.88 -6.11
C ASP A 199 -33.95 -12.73 -5.16
N VAL A 200 -32.99 -12.03 -4.56
CA VAL A 200 -33.22 -10.85 -3.72
C VAL A 200 -32.87 -9.58 -4.48
N GLU A 201 -33.84 -8.65 -4.57
CA GLU A 201 -33.61 -7.35 -5.20
C GLU A 201 -32.58 -6.52 -4.40
N PRO A 202 -31.58 -5.89 -5.07
CA PRO A 202 -30.60 -5.05 -4.38
C PRO A 202 -31.19 -3.91 -3.54
N ALA A 203 -32.37 -3.41 -3.91
CA ALA A 203 -33.08 -2.39 -3.14
C ALA A 203 -33.52 -2.90 -1.76
N ARG A 204 -33.83 -4.19 -1.62
CA ARG A 204 -34.16 -4.81 -0.32
C ARG A 204 -32.92 -4.99 0.54
N LEU A 205 -31.80 -5.36 -0.07
CA LEU A 205 -30.52 -5.38 0.63
C LEU A 205 -30.15 -3.98 1.16
N ALA A 206 -30.33 -2.94 0.33
CA ALA A 206 -30.11 -1.56 0.75
C ALA A 206 -31.05 -1.15 1.90
N GLU A 207 -32.34 -1.45 1.82
CA GLU A 207 -33.32 -1.17 2.89
C GLU A 207 -32.92 -1.81 4.23
N VAL A 208 -32.45 -3.07 4.21
CA VAL A 208 -31.96 -3.77 5.41
C VAL A 208 -30.73 -3.06 5.99
N ILE A 209 -29.76 -2.71 5.15
CA ILE A 209 -28.52 -2.03 5.57
C ILE A 209 -28.84 -0.63 6.13
N ASP A 210 -29.64 0.16 5.44
CA ASP A 210 -30.03 1.52 5.88
C ASP A 210 -30.81 1.49 7.20
N THR A 211 -31.64 0.46 7.41
CA THR A 211 -32.40 0.29 8.66
C THR A 211 -31.50 -0.15 9.82
N ALA A 212 -30.55 -1.06 9.56
CA ALA A 212 -29.64 -1.57 10.58
C ALA A 212 -28.52 -0.59 10.93
N ASP A 213 -28.09 0.24 9.97
CA ASP A 213 -27.01 1.20 10.10
C ASP A 213 -27.34 2.57 9.46
N PRO A 214 -28.34 3.29 9.99
CA PRO A 214 -28.86 4.53 9.39
C PRO A 214 -27.85 5.68 9.33
N GLU A 215 -26.72 5.54 10.01
CA GLU A 215 -25.63 6.53 10.03
C GLU A 215 -24.34 6.02 9.35
N GLY A 216 -24.37 4.83 8.73
CA GLY A 216 -23.20 4.24 8.08
C GLY A 216 -22.02 4.02 9.04
N ARG A 217 -22.29 3.77 10.32
CA ARG A 217 -21.28 3.63 11.38
C ARG A 217 -20.49 2.35 11.25
N THR A 218 -21.03 1.30 10.64
CA THR A 218 -20.38 -0.01 10.43
C THR A 218 -19.05 0.17 9.68
N LEU A 219 -19.03 1.05 8.68
CA LEU A 219 -17.84 1.35 7.89
C LEU A 219 -16.64 1.81 8.74
N LEU A 220 -16.91 2.59 9.80
CA LEU A 220 -15.88 3.13 10.69
C LEU A 220 -15.86 2.42 12.04
N GLN A 221 -16.63 1.35 12.23
CA GLN A 221 -16.86 0.72 13.53
C GLN A 221 -15.55 0.19 14.11
N LEU A 222 -14.80 -0.61 13.36
CA LEU A 222 -13.52 -1.14 13.82
C LEU A 222 -12.51 -0.02 14.09
N LEU A 223 -12.48 1.02 13.26
CA LEU A 223 -11.57 2.17 13.49
C LEU A 223 -11.90 2.91 14.80
N ARG A 224 -13.19 3.05 15.13
CA ARG A 224 -13.67 3.73 16.35
C ARG A 224 -13.58 2.87 17.61
N MET A 225 -13.53 1.55 17.46
CA MET A 225 -13.35 0.61 18.58
C MET A 225 -11.88 0.45 18.98
N ARG A 226 -10.94 0.92 18.15
CA ARG A 226 -9.51 0.87 18.45
C ARG A 226 -9.15 1.81 19.60
N GLY A 227 -8.22 1.37 20.44
CA GLY A 227 -7.64 2.15 21.52
C GLY A 227 -6.71 3.26 21.02
N ALA A 228 -6.14 4.02 21.96
CA ALA A 228 -5.18 5.08 21.65
C ALA A 228 -3.90 4.58 20.97
N ASP A 229 -3.58 3.30 21.17
CA ASP A 229 -2.49 2.55 20.53
C ASP A 229 -2.83 2.04 19.12
N GLY A 230 -4.05 2.28 18.64
CA GLY A 230 -4.54 1.82 17.34
C GLY A 230 -4.95 0.35 17.30
N THR A 231 -4.99 -0.36 18.43
CA THR A 231 -5.34 -1.79 18.48
C THR A 231 -6.79 -2.01 18.91
N LEU A 232 -7.42 -3.09 18.44
CA LEU A 232 -8.75 -3.48 18.89
C LEU A 232 -8.59 -4.22 20.24
N PRO A 233 -9.36 -3.89 21.29
CA PRO A 233 -9.24 -4.61 22.56
C PRO A 233 -9.50 -6.10 22.39
N GLU A 234 -8.55 -6.93 22.86
CA GLU A 234 -8.58 -8.39 22.65
C GLU A 234 -9.91 -9.06 23.06
N PRO A 235 -10.56 -8.72 24.20
CA PRO A 235 -11.85 -9.33 24.56
C PRO A 235 -12.96 -9.05 23.54
N VAL A 236 -12.95 -7.85 22.94
CA VAL A 236 -13.91 -7.46 21.90
C VAL A 236 -13.62 -8.24 20.63
N ALA A 237 -12.34 -8.31 20.25
CA ALA A 237 -11.89 -9.06 19.08
C ALA A 237 -12.29 -10.55 19.17
N ARG A 238 -12.04 -11.22 20.31
CA ARG A 238 -12.42 -12.63 20.55
C ARG A 238 -13.93 -12.88 20.58
N GLN A 239 -14.73 -11.84 20.83
CA GLN A 239 -16.19 -11.92 20.74
C GLN A 239 -16.68 -11.83 19.29
N ILE A 240 -16.04 -10.99 18.46
CA ILE A 240 -16.46 -10.74 17.08
C ILE A 240 -16.01 -11.87 16.15
N GLU A 241 -14.81 -12.40 16.33
CA GLU A 241 -14.20 -13.37 15.41
C GLU A 241 -15.10 -14.58 15.11
N PRO A 242 -15.69 -15.28 16.11
CA PRO A 242 -16.46 -16.49 15.81
C PRO A 242 -17.76 -16.18 15.04
N LEU A 243 -18.34 -15.00 15.27
CA LEU A 243 -19.54 -14.56 14.56
C LEU A 243 -19.20 -14.21 13.10
N MET A 244 -18.12 -13.48 12.90
CA MET A 244 -17.59 -13.12 11.59
C MET A 244 -17.26 -14.36 10.77
N THR A 245 -16.52 -15.32 11.34
CA THR A 245 -16.16 -16.57 10.68
C THR A 245 -17.39 -17.39 10.30
N LYS A 246 -18.35 -17.55 11.23
CA LYS A 246 -19.61 -18.26 10.98
C LYS A 246 -20.43 -17.64 9.84
N ASP A 247 -20.58 -16.32 9.81
CA ASP A 247 -21.39 -15.63 8.79
C ASP A 247 -20.71 -15.62 7.42
N LEU A 248 -19.37 -15.49 7.38
CA LEU A 248 -18.62 -15.55 6.13
C LEU A 248 -18.58 -16.97 5.54
N ASP A 249 -18.46 -18.02 6.36
CA ASP A 249 -18.57 -19.40 5.86
C ASP A 249 -19.96 -19.66 5.25
N ALA A 250 -21.03 -19.14 5.86
CA ALA A 250 -22.38 -19.22 5.29
C ALA A 250 -22.50 -18.48 3.94
N ALA A 251 -21.85 -17.32 3.80
CA ALA A 251 -21.81 -16.58 2.55
C ALA A 251 -21.05 -17.34 1.45
N ARG A 252 -19.95 -18.02 1.79
CA ARG A 252 -19.17 -18.85 0.85
C ARG A 252 -19.97 -20.07 0.37
N ASP A 253 -20.66 -20.75 1.29
CA ASP A 253 -21.52 -21.89 0.93
C ASP A 253 -22.64 -21.46 -0.03
N LEU A 254 -23.26 -20.30 0.24
CA LEU A 254 -24.29 -19.73 -0.63
C LEU A 254 -23.72 -19.35 -2.00
N ALA A 255 -22.58 -18.67 -2.03
CA ALA A 255 -21.91 -18.27 -3.26
C ALA A 255 -21.55 -19.48 -4.14
N ALA A 256 -21.02 -20.55 -3.52
CA ALA A 256 -20.73 -21.81 -4.20
C ALA A 256 -21.98 -22.49 -4.76
N ALA A 257 -23.08 -22.51 -3.99
CA ALA A 257 -24.35 -23.09 -4.44
C ALA A 257 -24.97 -22.34 -5.62
N LEU A 258 -24.76 -21.02 -5.68
CA LEU A 258 -25.33 -20.14 -6.70
C LEU A 258 -24.39 -19.82 -7.87
N GLY A 259 -23.14 -20.28 -7.82
CA GLY A 259 -22.13 -20.02 -8.87
C GLY A 259 -21.71 -18.55 -8.95
N VAL A 260 -21.63 -17.86 -7.80
CA VAL A 260 -21.22 -16.45 -7.71
C VAL A 260 -19.81 -16.36 -7.15
N ASP A 261 -18.94 -15.61 -7.82
CA ASP A 261 -17.61 -15.32 -7.30
C ASP A 261 -17.68 -14.24 -6.21
N THR A 262 -17.19 -14.56 -5.01
CA THR A 262 -17.11 -13.63 -3.87
C THR A 262 -15.70 -13.54 -3.26
N PRO A 263 -14.67 -13.11 -4.02
CA PRO A 263 -13.29 -13.11 -3.55
C PRO A 263 -13.04 -12.29 -2.28
N LEU A 264 -13.79 -11.20 -2.05
CA LEU A 264 -13.64 -10.45 -0.80
C LEU A 264 -14.18 -11.23 0.40
N VAL A 265 -15.23 -12.04 0.22
CA VAL A 265 -15.72 -12.93 1.28
C VAL A 265 -14.64 -13.96 1.64
N ASP A 266 -14.02 -14.57 0.62
CA ASP A 266 -12.94 -15.56 0.82
C ASP A 266 -11.74 -14.97 1.55
N VAL A 267 -11.23 -13.83 1.09
CA VAL A 267 -10.08 -13.15 1.71
C VAL A 267 -10.44 -12.69 3.11
N THR A 268 -11.59 -12.05 3.31
CA THR A 268 -12.01 -11.54 4.62
C THR A 268 -12.16 -12.67 5.64
N ARG A 269 -12.66 -13.83 5.20
CA ARG A 269 -12.75 -15.04 6.03
C ARG A 269 -11.36 -15.54 6.38
N ALA A 270 -10.49 -15.72 5.39
CA ALA A 270 -9.13 -16.22 5.61
C ALA A 270 -8.30 -15.32 6.54
N GLU A 271 -8.65 -14.03 6.57
CA GLU A 271 -7.94 -12.97 7.29
C GLU A 271 -8.69 -12.49 8.55
N ALA A 272 -9.69 -13.25 9.05
CA ALA A 272 -10.57 -12.81 10.14
C ALA A 272 -9.80 -12.48 11.43
N GLU A 273 -8.92 -13.37 11.89
CA GLU A 273 -8.09 -13.15 13.08
C GLU A 273 -7.14 -11.95 12.90
N ARG A 274 -6.51 -11.82 11.73
CA ARG A 274 -5.61 -10.69 11.41
C ARG A 274 -6.35 -9.36 11.35
N THR A 275 -7.54 -9.34 10.77
CA THR A 275 -8.43 -8.17 10.70
C THR A 275 -8.78 -7.64 12.08
N LEU A 276 -8.96 -8.55 13.03
CA LEU A 276 -9.32 -8.26 14.42
C LEU A 276 -8.10 -8.12 15.36
N GLY A 277 -6.88 -8.33 14.84
CA GLY A 277 -5.64 -8.25 15.64
C GLY A 277 -5.48 -9.38 16.67
N LEU A 278 -6.10 -10.53 16.43
CA LEU A 278 -5.99 -11.74 17.26
C LEU A 278 -4.82 -12.64 16.87
N ASP A 279 -4.38 -12.52 15.62
CA ASP A 279 -3.20 -13.19 15.12
C ASP A 279 -1.96 -12.40 15.60
N ALA A 280 -1.13 -13.02 16.45
CA ALA A 280 0.17 -12.48 16.87
C ALA A 280 1.26 -12.68 15.79
N GLY A 281 0.87 -12.82 14.52
CA GLY A 281 1.76 -12.60 13.39
C GLY A 281 2.23 -11.14 13.38
N PRO A 282 3.38 -10.82 12.75
CA PRO A 282 3.94 -9.49 12.85
C PRO A 282 2.89 -8.50 12.37
N THR A 283 2.44 -7.64 13.30
CA THR A 283 1.92 -6.32 12.98
C THR A 283 2.78 -5.78 11.83
N PRO A 284 2.25 -5.08 10.82
CA PRO A 284 3.05 -4.06 10.17
C PRO A 284 3.31 -2.95 11.22
N SER A 285 4.02 -3.29 12.29
CA SER A 285 4.86 -2.36 12.99
C SER A 285 5.92 -1.98 11.97
N ALA A 286 6.26 -0.71 11.91
CA ALA A 286 7.56 -0.30 11.44
C ALA A 286 8.61 -1.21 12.11
N VAL A 287 9.14 -2.19 11.40
CA VAL A 287 10.35 -2.91 11.79
C VAL A 287 11.37 -2.51 10.75
N ASP A 288 12.32 -1.70 11.19
CA ASP A 288 13.54 -1.29 10.49
C ASP A 288 14.47 -2.49 10.17
N GLU A 289 13.94 -3.66 9.78
CA GLU A 289 14.75 -4.76 9.28
C GLU A 289 14.74 -4.76 7.75
N ASP A 290 15.92 -4.55 7.18
CA ASP A 290 16.19 -4.60 5.75
C ASP A 290 15.65 -5.93 5.15
N PRO A 291 14.69 -5.89 4.21
CA PRO A 291 14.13 -7.07 3.56
C PRO A 291 15.20 -8.01 2.97
N ILE A 292 16.34 -7.46 2.53
CA ILE A 292 17.47 -8.22 2.02
C ILE A 292 18.16 -9.01 3.13
N GLN A 293 18.40 -8.39 4.29
CA GLN A 293 19.00 -9.07 5.44
C GLN A 293 18.13 -10.23 5.94
N ARG A 294 16.82 -10.03 5.99
CA ARG A 294 15.85 -11.08 6.33
C ARG A 294 15.93 -12.24 5.34
N GLY A 295 16.01 -11.94 4.04
CA GLY A 295 16.20 -12.93 2.99
C GLY A 295 17.49 -13.73 3.14
N LEU A 296 18.61 -13.04 3.35
CA LEU A 296 19.93 -13.67 3.53
C LEU A 296 19.96 -14.58 4.77
N ALA A 297 19.38 -14.15 5.89
CA ALA A 297 19.28 -14.97 7.10
C ALA A 297 18.43 -16.23 6.88
N MET A 298 17.34 -16.11 6.10
CA MET A 298 16.54 -17.28 5.72
C MET A 298 17.33 -18.21 4.78
N MET A 299 18.15 -17.69 3.86
CA MET A 299 18.99 -18.54 3.02
C MET A 299 20.00 -19.37 3.83
N ASP A 300 20.58 -18.79 4.89
CA ASP A 300 21.42 -19.55 5.84
C ASP A 300 20.63 -20.63 6.57
N THR A 301 19.38 -20.34 6.91
CA THR A 301 18.48 -21.34 7.52
C THR A 301 18.16 -22.47 6.53
N VAL A 302 18.00 -22.17 5.24
CA VAL A 302 17.63 -23.15 4.21
C VAL A 302 18.83 -23.94 3.67
N TYR A 303 20.02 -23.35 3.54
CA TYR A 303 21.14 -24.03 2.90
C TYR A 303 22.28 -24.37 3.85
N GLY A 304 22.18 -23.91 5.09
CA GLY A 304 23.16 -24.11 6.15
C GLY A 304 23.91 -22.82 6.50
N PRO A 305 24.49 -22.75 7.72
CA PRO A 305 25.17 -21.54 8.18
C PRO A 305 26.29 -21.08 7.24
N GLY A 306 26.29 -19.81 6.87
CA GLY A 306 27.31 -19.18 6.06
C GLY A 306 27.08 -19.29 4.54
N PHE A 307 25.92 -19.78 4.10
CA PHE A 307 25.54 -19.77 2.69
C PHE A 307 25.41 -18.34 2.15
N SER A 308 24.82 -17.43 2.93
CA SER A 308 24.61 -16.02 2.56
C SER A 308 25.92 -15.30 2.22
N ALA A 309 27.04 -15.70 2.84
CA ALA A 309 28.36 -15.16 2.55
C ALA A 309 28.92 -15.53 1.16
N SER A 310 28.32 -16.51 0.49
CA SER A 310 28.64 -16.85 -0.90
C SER A 310 27.92 -15.99 -1.94
N MET A 311 26.97 -15.16 -1.49
CA MET A 311 26.23 -14.26 -2.37
C MET A 311 27.05 -13.03 -2.76
N PRO A 312 26.86 -12.47 -3.97
CA PRO A 312 27.53 -11.24 -4.37
C PRO A 312 27.13 -10.05 -3.47
N GLU A 313 28.08 -9.13 -3.20
CA GLU A 313 27.78 -7.89 -2.46
C GLU A 313 26.75 -7.00 -3.19
N GLN A 314 26.76 -7.00 -4.52
CA GLN A 314 25.78 -6.32 -5.35
C GLN A 314 24.85 -7.34 -6.01
N LEU A 315 23.60 -7.33 -5.58
CA LEU A 315 22.57 -8.21 -6.13
C LEU A 315 22.00 -7.58 -7.41
N ASP A 316 21.97 -8.37 -8.50
CA ASP A 316 21.20 -8.02 -9.68
C ASP A 316 19.69 -8.19 -9.43
N PRO A 317 18.79 -7.68 -10.30
CA PRO A 317 17.34 -7.75 -10.05
C PRO A 317 16.80 -9.17 -9.83
N TYR A 318 17.36 -10.18 -10.49
CA TYR A 318 16.93 -11.57 -10.34
C TYR A 318 17.32 -12.14 -8.98
N THR A 319 18.55 -11.86 -8.56
CA THR A 319 19.09 -12.29 -7.27
C THR A 319 18.43 -11.51 -6.13
N ASN A 320 18.14 -10.23 -6.32
CA ASN A 320 17.41 -9.40 -5.38
C ASN A 320 16.00 -9.97 -5.12
N GLU A 321 15.23 -10.27 -6.16
CA GLU A 321 13.89 -10.86 -6.03
C GLU A 321 13.94 -12.23 -5.32
N THR A 322 14.99 -13.02 -5.61
CA THR A 322 15.20 -14.31 -4.95
C THR A 322 15.45 -14.13 -3.45
N VAL A 323 16.29 -13.18 -3.06
CA VAL A 323 16.62 -12.93 -1.65
C VAL A 323 15.44 -12.28 -0.93
N GLU A 324 14.94 -11.16 -1.44
CA GLU A 324 13.91 -10.33 -0.82
C GLU A 324 12.57 -11.07 -0.71
N HIS A 325 12.06 -11.59 -1.84
CA HIS A 325 10.70 -12.12 -1.89
C HIS A 325 10.67 -13.63 -1.63
N LEU A 326 11.44 -14.43 -2.39
CA LEU A 326 11.40 -15.89 -2.21
C LEU A 326 11.89 -16.28 -0.80
N PHE A 327 13.05 -15.81 -0.36
CA PHE A 327 13.57 -16.16 0.96
C PHE A 327 13.06 -15.25 2.07
N GLY A 328 12.99 -13.93 1.84
CA GLY A 328 12.55 -12.98 2.86
C GLY A 328 11.07 -13.08 3.20
N GLU A 329 10.22 -13.52 2.25
CA GLU A 329 8.78 -13.65 2.47
C GLU A 329 8.26 -15.09 2.34
N ILE A 330 8.47 -15.77 1.20
CA ILE A 330 7.80 -17.04 0.91
C ILE A 330 8.30 -18.18 1.79
N TRP A 331 9.61 -18.34 1.96
CA TRP A 331 10.19 -19.35 2.86
C TRP A 331 9.99 -19.01 4.33
N ASN A 332 9.81 -17.73 4.65
CA ASN A 332 9.65 -17.24 6.03
C ASN A 332 8.22 -17.32 6.57
N ARG A 333 7.24 -17.75 5.75
CA ARG A 333 5.87 -17.91 6.26
C ARG A 333 5.79 -19.08 7.25
N PRO A 334 5.13 -18.90 8.40
CA PRO A 334 5.26 -19.79 9.56
C PRO A 334 4.57 -21.16 9.38
N ASP A 335 3.61 -21.27 8.46
CA ASP A 335 2.71 -22.43 8.39
C ASP A 335 3.37 -23.73 7.91
N LEU A 336 4.52 -23.63 7.24
CA LEU A 336 5.30 -24.79 6.80
C LEU A 336 6.73 -24.68 7.32
N SER A 337 7.20 -25.74 7.98
CA SER A 337 8.59 -25.85 8.40
C SER A 337 9.53 -25.89 7.19
N VAL A 338 10.81 -25.56 7.40
CA VAL A 338 11.85 -25.70 6.37
C VAL A 338 11.89 -27.11 5.81
N ARG A 339 11.72 -28.12 6.68
CA ARG A 339 11.66 -29.53 6.28
C ARG A 339 10.46 -29.85 5.39
N ASP A 340 9.28 -29.31 5.67
CA ASP A 340 8.09 -29.58 4.85
C ASP A 340 8.22 -28.91 3.48
N ARG A 341 8.72 -27.66 3.46
CA ARG A 341 9.07 -26.96 2.22
C ARG A 341 10.13 -27.72 1.43
N ARG A 342 11.14 -28.28 2.10
CA ARG A 342 12.16 -29.13 1.48
C ARG A 342 11.53 -30.31 0.75
N LEU A 343 10.62 -31.04 1.39
CA LEU A 343 9.96 -32.19 0.78
C LEU A 343 9.15 -31.80 -0.46
N LEU A 344 8.45 -30.66 -0.42
CA LEU A 344 7.74 -30.12 -1.58
C LEU A 344 8.69 -29.79 -2.73
N VAL A 345 9.81 -29.12 -2.44
CA VAL A 345 10.80 -28.76 -3.45
C VAL A 345 11.51 -29.99 -4.01
N ILE A 346 11.85 -30.99 -3.18
CA ILE A 346 12.39 -32.28 -3.62
C ILE A 346 11.39 -32.97 -4.55
N GLY A 347 10.12 -33.03 -4.19
CA GLY A 347 9.07 -33.62 -5.03
C GLY A 347 8.95 -32.93 -6.39
N ALA A 348 8.88 -31.59 -6.40
CA ALA A 348 8.80 -30.81 -7.64
C ALA A 348 10.06 -30.98 -8.51
N THR A 349 11.24 -30.95 -7.88
CA THR A 349 12.53 -31.10 -8.59
C THR A 349 12.68 -32.50 -9.18
N ALA A 350 12.25 -33.52 -8.45
CA ALA A 350 12.18 -34.88 -8.96
C ALA A 350 11.24 -34.98 -10.15
N ALA A 351 10.06 -34.36 -10.10
CA ALA A 351 9.11 -34.33 -11.22
C ALA A 351 9.67 -33.66 -12.48
N LEU A 352 10.59 -32.70 -12.32
CA LEU A 352 11.26 -32.01 -13.43
C LEU A 352 12.53 -32.73 -13.94
N GLY A 353 12.97 -33.80 -13.27
CA GLY A 353 14.18 -34.54 -13.65
C GLY A 353 15.48 -33.74 -13.53
N ARG A 354 15.51 -32.73 -12.65
CA ARG A 354 16.65 -31.82 -12.45
C ARG A 354 17.59 -32.32 -11.35
N ASP A 355 18.61 -33.08 -11.74
CA ASP A 355 19.56 -33.68 -10.80
C ASP A 355 20.50 -32.64 -10.15
N ASP A 356 20.82 -31.57 -10.86
CA ASP A 356 21.55 -30.40 -10.37
C ASP A 356 20.83 -29.71 -9.21
N LEU A 357 19.55 -29.42 -9.36
CA LEU A 357 18.73 -28.79 -8.31
C LEU A 357 18.49 -29.75 -7.15
N MET A 358 18.31 -31.04 -7.44
CA MET A 358 18.14 -32.07 -6.42
C MET A 358 19.36 -32.12 -5.50
N GLN A 359 20.56 -32.07 -6.07
CA GLN A 359 21.79 -32.10 -5.28
C GLN A 359 21.86 -30.94 -4.28
N ILE A 360 21.53 -29.72 -4.70
CA ILE A 360 21.54 -28.52 -3.82
C ILE A 360 20.57 -28.69 -2.64
N GLN A 361 19.34 -29.14 -2.93
CA GLN A 361 18.31 -29.30 -1.90
C GLN A 361 18.64 -30.41 -0.91
N VAL A 362 19.18 -31.52 -1.40
CA VAL A 362 19.60 -32.65 -0.55
C VAL A 362 20.79 -32.27 0.31
N GLN A 363 21.72 -31.47 -0.20
CA GLN A 363 22.84 -30.96 0.58
C GLN A 363 22.34 -30.12 1.77
N GLY A 364 21.44 -29.16 1.53
CA GLY A 364 20.82 -28.36 2.60
C GLY A 364 20.08 -29.23 3.62
N ALA A 365 19.28 -30.20 3.15
CA ALA A 365 18.55 -31.12 4.03
C ALA A 365 19.46 -31.97 4.93
N LEU A 366 20.64 -32.37 4.45
CA LEU A 366 21.62 -33.11 5.23
C LEU A 366 22.37 -32.19 6.21
N THR A 367 22.81 -31.01 5.77
CA THR A 367 23.51 -30.02 6.60
C THR A 367 22.65 -29.58 7.80
N ASN A 368 21.36 -29.41 7.58
CA ASN A 368 20.41 -28.98 8.61
C ASN A 368 19.77 -30.14 9.38
N GLU A 369 20.18 -31.39 9.10
CA GLU A 369 19.62 -32.60 9.72
C GLU A 369 18.08 -32.74 9.54
N GLU A 370 17.52 -32.16 8.48
CA GLU A 370 16.08 -32.21 8.16
C GLU A 370 15.64 -33.62 7.73
N LEU A 371 16.52 -34.31 6.99
CA LEU A 371 16.27 -35.63 6.41
C LEU A 371 17.54 -36.50 6.49
N THR A 372 17.35 -37.75 6.92
CA THR A 372 18.42 -38.74 6.92
C THR A 372 18.69 -39.30 5.51
N ALA A 373 19.88 -39.84 5.31
CA ALA A 373 20.25 -40.52 4.07
C ALA A 373 19.27 -41.66 3.67
N ASN A 374 18.71 -42.36 4.65
CA ASN A 374 17.75 -43.44 4.39
C ASN A 374 16.38 -42.87 3.97
N GLN A 375 15.92 -41.79 4.62
CA GLN A 375 14.67 -41.12 4.22
C GLN A 375 14.76 -40.55 2.79
N LEU A 376 15.91 -40.02 2.39
CA LEU A 376 16.13 -39.52 1.04
C LEU A 376 16.09 -40.65 -0.02
N LYS A 377 16.69 -41.81 0.28
CA LYS A 377 16.63 -42.99 -0.58
C LYS A 377 15.21 -43.55 -0.69
N GLU A 378 14.47 -43.58 0.41
CA GLU A 378 13.08 -44.03 0.43
C GLU A 378 12.17 -43.05 -0.33
N ALA A 379 12.39 -41.74 -0.17
CA ALA A 379 11.62 -40.71 -0.86
C ALA A 379 11.72 -40.83 -2.39
N VAL A 380 12.93 -41.03 -2.93
CA VAL A 380 13.09 -41.19 -4.39
C VAL A 380 12.52 -42.50 -4.91
N LEU A 381 12.60 -43.58 -4.12
CA LEU A 381 11.94 -44.85 -4.46
C LEU A 381 10.42 -44.67 -4.53
N HIS A 382 9.84 -43.98 -3.55
CA HIS A 382 8.42 -43.65 -3.54
C HIS A 382 8.03 -42.79 -4.75
N LEU A 383 8.79 -41.72 -5.02
CA LEU A 383 8.52 -40.80 -6.12
C LEU A 383 8.59 -41.46 -7.51
N ALA A 384 9.38 -42.54 -7.68
CA ALA A 384 9.50 -43.26 -8.95
C ALA A 384 8.16 -43.71 -9.57
N PHE A 385 7.17 -44.00 -8.72
CA PHE A 385 5.83 -44.40 -9.15
C PHE A 385 4.95 -43.24 -9.60
N TYR A 386 5.28 -42.00 -9.23
CA TYR A 386 4.49 -40.80 -9.52
C TYR A 386 5.12 -39.96 -10.63
N VAL A 387 6.45 -39.83 -10.63
CA VAL A 387 7.17 -38.99 -11.60
C VAL A 387 7.76 -39.79 -12.76
N GLY A 388 7.68 -41.12 -12.70
CA GLY A 388 8.26 -42.04 -13.68
C GLY A 388 9.75 -42.31 -13.49
N TRP A 389 10.19 -43.48 -13.96
CA TRP A 389 11.55 -43.99 -13.73
C TRP A 389 12.67 -43.11 -14.31
N GLY A 390 12.44 -42.44 -15.45
CA GLY A 390 13.44 -41.55 -16.04
C GLY A 390 13.80 -40.37 -15.12
N ASN A 391 12.78 -39.66 -14.67
CA ASN A 391 12.91 -38.51 -13.77
C ASN A 391 13.39 -38.92 -12.38
N ALA A 392 12.89 -40.05 -11.85
CA ALA A 392 13.38 -40.59 -10.58
C ALA A 392 14.83 -41.06 -10.65
N THR A 393 15.30 -41.57 -11.80
CA THR A 393 16.72 -41.91 -11.99
C THR A 393 17.59 -40.64 -11.93
N ALA A 394 17.13 -39.53 -12.51
CA ALA A 394 17.83 -38.24 -12.37
C ALA A 394 17.85 -37.77 -10.90
N ALA A 395 16.70 -37.77 -10.23
CA ALA A 395 16.62 -37.45 -8.80
C ALA A 395 17.57 -38.33 -7.95
N HIS A 396 17.63 -39.64 -8.24
CA HIS A 396 18.51 -40.56 -7.53
C HIS A 396 20.00 -40.25 -7.75
N ARG A 397 20.40 -39.81 -8.96
CA ARG A 397 21.76 -39.34 -9.21
C ARG A 397 22.10 -38.11 -8.36
N GLY A 398 21.21 -37.11 -8.33
CA GLY A 398 21.40 -35.90 -7.52
C GLY A 398 21.52 -36.20 -6.03
N ILE A 399 20.64 -37.06 -5.49
CA ILE A 399 20.71 -37.52 -4.09
C ILE A 399 22.03 -38.25 -3.82
N SER A 400 22.43 -39.16 -4.70
CA SER A 400 23.66 -39.95 -4.52
C SER A 400 24.91 -39.07 -4.53
N ALA A 401 24.94 -38.05 -5.42
CA ALA A 401 26.02 -37.07 -5.48
C ALA A 401 26.11 -36.26 -4.18
N ALA A 402 24.98 -35.76 -3.66
CA ALA A 402 24.94 -35.02 -2.40
C ALA A 402 25.39 -35.88 -1.21
N LEU A 403 24.94 -37.14 -1.11
CA LEU A 403 25.35 -38.06 -0.05
C LEU A 403 26.86 -38.34 -0.07
N ALA A 404 27.44 -38.51 -1.25
CA ALA A 404 28.87 -38.70 -1.40
C ALA A 404 29.65 -37.44 -0.97
N ALA A 405 29.21 -36.25 -1.39
CA ALA A 405 29.82 -34.98 -1.02
C ALA A 405 29.75 -34.72 0.49
N HIS A 406 28.58 -34.93 1.11
CA HIS A 406 28.38 -34.76 2.55
C HIS A 406 29.23 -35.73 3.38
N SER A 407 29.36 -36.99 2.94
CA SER A 407 30.21 -37.98 3.60
C SER A 407 31.71 -37.62 3.51
N ALA A 408 32.16 -37.10 2.36
CA ALA A 408 33.53 -36.66 2.18
C ALA A 408 33.89 -35.45 3.05
N ALA A 409 32.97 -34.48 3.16
CA ALA A 409 33.12 -33.32 4.04
C ALA A 409 33.27 -33.74 5.51
N ALA A 410 32.40 -34.63 6.00
CA ALA A 410 32.46 -35.13 7.38
C ALA A 410 33.79 -35.85 7.69
N GLN A 411 34.36 -36.59 6.73
CA GLN A 411 35.65 -37.28 6.91
C GLN A 411 36.86 -36.32 6.97
N ASN A 412 36.79 -35.18 6.28
CA ASN A 412 37.85 -34.17 6.31
C ASN A 412 37.85 -33.38 7.62
N THR A 413 36.67 -33.02 8.17
CA THR A 413 36.56 -32.34 9.46
C THR A 413 37.13 -33.18 10.61
N VAL A 414 36.93 -34.51 10.58
CA VAL A 414 37.50 -35.44 11.59
C VAL A 414 39.03 -35.53 11.48
N LYS A 415 39.61 -35.37 10.28
CA LYS A 415 41.06 -35.38 10.08
C LYS A 415 41.76 -34.09 10.52
N GLU A 416 41.10 -32.94 10.43
CA GLU A 416 41.66 -31.64 10.87
C GLU A 416 41.55 -31.42 12.39
N SER A 417 40.64 -32.15 13.05
CA SER A 417 40.48 -32.15 14.51
C SER A 417 41.41 -33.12 15.28
N ARG A 418 42.33 -33.80 14.57
CA ARG A 418 43.38 -34.66 15.12
C ARG A 418 44.74 -34.08 14.80
#